data_AF-X1C3W6-F1
#
_entry.id   AF-X1C3W6-F1
#
_cell.length_a   1.000
_cell.length_b   1.000
_cell.length_c   1.000
_cell.angle_alpha   90.00
_cell.angle_beta   90.00
_cell.angle_gamma   90.00
#
_symmetry.space_group_name_H-M   'P 1'
#
loop_
_entity.id
_entity.type
_entity.pdbx_description
1 polymer ?
#
loop_
_entity_poly.entity_id
_entity_poly.type
_entity_poly.pdbx_seq_one_letter_code
_entity_poly.pdbx_strand_id
1 'polypeptide(L)'
;MSYIAGEEGRHSVKIGKRRLAASKIAGLDKVPVIILDSPLGAEKSLAMRLVENIHREDLDPIDEAEAYLALREMGVKVSDIANQVGKNRPYVSHAMRLIRLHPRVRAAVRQRTISREHALALLRLEPEQQIVLANEVMEKGLTMPETRDKVRALLGKALKWRLVPIRIEPAIYDKLVQIAPEGDVSKLIKQTIERLI
;
A
#
# COMPACT_ATOMS: atom_id res chain seq x y z
N MET A 1 -10.23 -23.36 11.78
CA MET A 1 -11.69 -23.50 11.96
C MET A 1 -11.94 -23.45 13.45
N SER A 2 -12.73 -22.52 13.95
CA SER A 2 -13.02 -22.42 15.39
C SER A 2 -14.49 -22.66 15.68
N TYR A 3 -14.73 -23.39 16.75
CA TYR A 3 -16.03 -23.84 17.20
C TYR A 3 -16.27 -23.39 18.64
N ILE A 4 -17.52 -23.07 18.97
CA ILE A 4 -17.95 -22.83 20.35
C ILE A 4 -18.78 -24.03 20.79
N ALA A 5 -18.52 -24.54 21.99
CA ALA A 5 -19.38 -25.52 22.65
C ALA A 5 -20.74 -24.89 22.96
N GLY A 6 -21.82 -25.44 22.41
CA GLY A 6 -23.20 -25.10 22.74
C GLY A 6 -23.77 -26.05 23.79
N GLU A 7 -24.99 -25.76 24.25
CA GLU A 7 -25.75 -26.67 25.10
C GLU A 7 -26.02 -28.00 24.35
N GLU A 8 -25.98 -29.12 25.09
CA GLU A 8 -26.10 -30.50 24.57
C GLU A 8 -24.97 -30.98 23.62
N GLY A 9 -23.74 -30.46 23.76
CA GLY A 9 -22.58 -30.98 23.02
C GLY A 9 -22.54 -30.64 21.53
N ARG A 10 -23.47 -29.81 21.05
CA ARG A 10 -23.44 -29.26 19.69
C ARG A 10 -22.48 -28.11 19.60
N HIS A 11 -21.65 -28.09 18.55
CA HIS A 11 -20.67 -27.04 18.35
C HIS A 11 -21.07 -26.14 17.18
N SER A 12 -20.93 -24.81 17.32
CA SER A 12 -21.23 -23.86 16.23
C SER A 12 -19.95 -23.28 15.60
N VAL A 13 -19.88 -23.29 14.27
CA VAL A 13 -18.74 -22.70 13.54
C VAL A 13 -18.82 -21.18 13.55
N LYS A 14 -17.79 -20.55 14.10
CA LYS A 14 -17.62 -19.10 14.01
C LYS A 14 -16.72 -18.70 12.84
N ILE A 15 -15.64 -19.45 12.57
CA ILE A 15 -14.62 -19.13 11.57
C ILE A 15 -14.30 -20.31 10.68
N GLY A 16 -14.10 -20.06 9.38
CA GLY A 16 -13.79 -21.09 8.39
C GLY A 16 -15.01 -21.80 7.81
N LYS A 17 -16.15 -21.11 7.69
CA LYS A 17 -17.39 -21.65 7.09
C LYS A 17 -17.17 -22.24 5.69
N ARG A 18 -16.31 -21.60 4.86
CA ARG A 18 -15.94 -22.12 3.53
C ARG A 18 -15.22 -23.46 3.60
N ARG A 19 -14.32 -23.63 4.56
CA ARG A 19 -13.58 -24.88 4.75
C ARG A 19 -14.50 -25.99 5.26
N LEU A 20 -15.41 -25.69 6.18
CA LEU A 20 -16.46 -26.64 6.58
C LEU A 20 -17.33 -27.04 5.38
N ALA A 21 -17.77 -26.08 4.56
CA ALA A 21 -18.57 -26.35 3.37
C ALA A 21 -17.82 -27.24 2.37
N ALA A 22 -16.55 -26.94 2.10
CA ALA A 22 -15.69 -27.75 1.24
C ALA A 22 -15.50 -29.18 1.80
N SER A 23 -15.29 -29.31 3.11
CA SER A 23 -15.16 -30.62 3.75
C SER A 23 -16.43 -31.46 3.68
N LYS A 24 -17.62 -30.83 3.77
CA LYS A 24 -18.90 -31.51 3.55
C LYS A 24 -19.05 -31.99 2.11
N ILE A 25 -18.67 -31.17 1.14
CA ILE A 25 -18.68 -31.54 -0.28
C ILE A 25 -17.70 -32.68 -0.55
N ALA A 26 -16.54 -32.68 0.11
CA ALA A 26 -15.53 -33.72 0.04
C ALA A 26 -15.90 -35.01 0.82
N GLY A 27 -17.07 -35.08 1.44
CA GLY A 27 -17.52 -36.26 2.19
C GLY A 27 -16.71 -36.57 3.45
N LEU A 28 -16.03 -35.58 4.03
CA LEU A 28 -15.22 -35.79 5.24
C LEU A 28 -16.12 -35.85 6.48
N ASP A 29 -16.06 -36.98 7.18
CA ASP A 29 -16.81 -37.19 8.44
C ASP A 29 -16.27 -36.35 9.61
N LYS A 30 -14.97 -36.02 9.58
CA LYS A 30 -14.28 -35.27 10.64
C LYS A 30 -13.34 -34.24 10.05
N VAL A 31 -13.23 -33.11 10.72
CA VAL A 31 -12.30 -32.03 10.39
C VAL A 31 -11.55 -31.57 11.65
N PRO A 32 -10.29 -31.13 11.54
CA PRO A 32 -9.57 -30.55 12.66
C PRO A 32 -10.15 -29.17 13.01
N VAL A 33 -10.42 -28.97 14.30
CA VAL A 33 -11.09 -27.78 14.82
C VAL A 33 -10.44 -27.32 16.11
N ILE A 34 -10.50 -26.02 16.38
CA ILE A 34 -10.15 -25.44 17.68
C ILE A 34 -11.44 -25.17 18.42
N ILE A 35 -11.62 -25.81 19.57
CA ILE A 35 -12.75 -25.56 20.47
C ILE A 35 -12.36 -24.38 21.37
N LEU A 36 -13.26 -23.41 21.48
CA LEU A 36 -13.12 -22.26 22.38
C LEU A 36 -13.96 -22.52 23.64
N ASP A 37 -13.33 -22.42 24.81
CA ASP A 37 -13.96 -22.68 26.11
C ASP A 37 -15.01 -21.62 26.50
N SER A 38 -15.03 -20.48 25.82
CA SER A 38 -16.02 -19.42 26.03
C SER A 38 -16.42 -18.76 24.70
N PRO A 39 -17.65 -18.24 24.60
CA PRO A 39 -18.05 -17.46 23.45
C PRO A 39 -17.18 -16.21 23.32
N LEU A 40 -16.62 -15.98 22.13
CA LEU A 40 -16.07 -14.67 21.81
C LEU A 40 -17.22 -13.65 21.90
N GLY A 41 -17.07 -12.61 22.73
CA GLY A 41 -17.99 -11.48 22.73
C GLY A 41 -18.19 -10.94 21.30
N ALA A 42 -19.37 -10.41 20.99
CA ALA A 42 -19.77 -10.06 19.63
C ALA A 42 -18.71 -9.20 18.89
N GLU A 43 -18.12 -8.24 19.60
CA GLU A 43 -17.03 -7.39 19.10
C GLU A 43 -15.77 -8.19 18.76
N LYS A 44 -15.29 -9.07 19.66
CA LYS A 44 -14.14 -9.94 19.39
C LYS A 44 -14.40 -10.89 18.22
N SER A 45 -15.62 -11.43 18.13
CA SER A 45 -16.01 -12.29 17.01
C SER A 45 -16.05 -11.53 15.68
N LEU A 46 -16.46 -10.26 15.68
CA LEU A 46 -16.48 -9.43 14.49
C LEU A 46 -15.06 -9.03 14.06
N ALA A 47 -14.21 -8.62 15.00
CA ALA A 47 -12.82 -8.25 14.73
C ALA A 47 -12.05 -9.42 14.11
N MET A 48 -12.23 -10.64 14.64
CA MET A 48 -11.58 -11.83 14.11
C MET A 48 -12.03 -12.17 12.68
N ARG A 49 -13.31 -11.95 12.35
CA ARG A 49 -13.84 -12.11 10.98
C ARG A 49 -13.29 -11.06 10.02
N LEU A 50 -13.11 -9.82 10.48
CA LEU A 50 -12.51 -8.75 9.68
C LEU A 50 -11.05 -9.08 9.36
N VAL A 51 -10.28 -9.57 10.33
CA VAL A 51 -8.89 -10.00 10.11
C VAL A 51 -8.80 -11.15 9.09
N GLU A 52 -9.68 -12.17 9.19
CA GLU A 52 -9.75 -13.26 8.20
C GLU A 52 -10.03 -12.72 6.79
N ASN A 53 -10.93 -11.74 6.66
CA ASN A 53 -11.23 -11.10 5.39
C ASN A 53 -10.06 -10.29 4.82
N ILE A 54 -9.24 -9.66 5.68
CA ILE A 54 -8.07 -8.89 5.24
C ILE A 54 -7.00 -9.80 4.63
N HIS A 55 -6.85 -11.04 5.10
CA HIS A 55 -5.87 -11.99 4.55
C HIS A 55 -6.26 -12.60 3.20
N ARG A 56 -7.32 -12.10 2.55
CA ARG A 56 -7.67 -12.52 1.18
C ARG A 56 -6.67 -11.97 0.16
N GLU A 57 -6.23 -12.82 -0.76
CA GLU A 57 -5.26 -12.46 -1.81
C GLU A 57 -5.79 -11.43 -2.82
N ASP A 58 -7.11 -11.26 -2.93
CA ASP A 58 -7.76 -10.44 -3.95
C ASP A 58 -8.22 -9.06 -3.47
N LEU A 59 -7.95 -8.69 -2.20
CA LEU A 59 -8.45 -7.44 -1.60
C LEU A 59 -7.90 -6.20 -2.32
N ASP A 60 -8.79 -5.27 -2.67
CA ASP A 60 -8.37 -4.00 -3.24
C ASP A 60 -7.90 -3.00 -2.16
N PRO A 61 -7.06 -2.00 -2.50
CA PRO A 61 -6.50 -1.07 -1.49
C PRO A 61 -7.54 -0.24 -0.73
N ILE A 62 -8.72 -0.02 -1.29
CA ILE A 62 -9.82 0.70 -0.63
C ILE A 62 -10.54 -0.23 0.35
N ASP A 63 -10.82 -1.47 -0.03
CA ASP A 63 -11.37 -2.49 0.89
C ASP A 63 -10.44 -2.74 2.07
N GLU A 64 -9.12 -2.80 1.82
CA GLU A 64 -8.11 -2.91 2.88
C GLU A 64 -8.21 -1.73 3.86
N ALA A 65 -8.34 -0.51 3.34
CA ALA A 65 -8.47 0.70 4.14
C ALA A 65 -9.76 0.73 4.98
N GLU A 66 -10.89 0.30 4.40
CA GLU A 66 -12.19 0.17 5.08
C GLU A 66 -12.10 -0.86 6.22
N ALA A 67 -11.50 -2.02 5.98
CA ALA A 67 -11.32 -3.05 7.00
C ALA A 67 -10.42 -2.59 8.16
N TYR A 68 -9.34 -1.87 7.86
CA TYR A 68 -8.50 -1.27 8.88
C TYR A 68 -9.24 -0.23 9.72
N LEU A 69 -10.04 0.64 9.11
CA LEU A 69 -10.84 1.62 9.83
C LEU A 69 -11.89 0.94 10.72
N ALA A 70 -12.58 -0.09 10.23
CA ALA A 70 -13.53 -0.85 11.04
C ALA A 70 -12.88 -1.45 12.29
N LEU A 71 -11.69 -2.07 12.15
CA LEU A 71 -10.92 -2.55 13.31
C LEU A 71 -10.54 -1.41 14.27
N ARG A 72 -10.20 -0.24 13.73
CA ARG A 72 -9.85 0.94 14.53
C ARG A 72 -11.04 1.50 15.31
N GLU A 73 -12.23 1.51 14.72
CA GLU A 73 -13.49 1.92 15.34
C GLU A 73 -13.90 0.97 16.47
N MET A 74 -13.54 -0.32 16.37
CA MET A 74 -13.68 -1.32 17.42
C MET A 74 -12.57 -1.24 18.49
N GLY A 75 -11.84 -0.12 18.56
CA GLY A 75 -10.83 0.13 19.58
C GLY A 75 -9.47 -0.54 19.37
N VAL A 76 -9.27 -1.30 18.28
CA VAL A 76 -7.97 -1.96 18.02
C VAL A 76 -6.92 -0.90 17.69
N LYS A 77 -5.72 -1.02 18.27
CA LYS A 77 -4.62 -0.08 17.99
C LYS A 77 -4.04 -0.36 16.61
N VAL A 78 -3.61 0.71 15.92
CA VAL A 78 -2.96 0.60 14.59
C VAL A 78 -1.72 -0.31 14.63
N SER A 79 -0.97 -0.32 15.75
CA SER A 79 0.15 -1.25 15.97
C SER A 79 -0.29 -2.71 15.94
N ASP A 80 -1.43 -3.01 16.56
CA ASP A 80 -1.91 -4.38 16.75
C ASP A 80 -2.51 -4.89 15.44
N ILE A 81 -3.23 -4.02 14.70
CA ILE A 81 -3.68 -4.30 13.33
C ILE A 81 -2.46 -4.64 12.45
N ALA A 82 -1.43 -3.79 12.47
CA ALA A 82 -0.22 -4.00 11.68
C ALA A 82 0.46 -5.35 11.99
N ASN A 83 0.59 -5.70 13.27
CA ASN A 83 1.12 -6.99 13.70
C ASN A 83 0.25 -8.17 13.21
N GLN A 84 -1.07 -8.07 13.34
CA GLN A 84 -2.01 -9.13 12.91
C GLN A 84 -1.99 -9.37 11.39
N VAL A 85 -1.73 -8.31 10.60
CA VAL A 85 -1.73 -8.40 9.14
C VAL A 85 -0.32 -8.54 8.53
N GLY A 86 0.72 -8.65 9.37
CA GLY A 86 2.11 -8.79 8.93
C GLY A 86 2.63 -7.59 8.15
N LYS A 87 2.14 -6.39 8.46
CA LYS A 87 2.57 -5.12 7.84
C LYS A 87 3.19 -4.20 8.87
N ASN A 88 3.90 -3.17 8.43
CA ASN A 88 4.39 -2.15 9.35
C ASN A 88 3.30 -1.13 9.69
N ARG A 89 3.43 -0.49 10.86
CA ARG A 89 2.46 0.54 11.31
C ARG A 89 2.26 1.68 10.31
N PRO A 90 3.31 2.24 9.66
CA PRO A 90 3.14 3.26 8.62
C PRO A 90 2.27 2.80 7.44
N TYR A 91 2.43 1.55 7.00
CA TYR A 91 1.65 0.98 5.90
C TYR A 91 0.15 1.02 6.23
N VAL A 92 -0.25 0.53 7.40
CA VAL A 92 -1.65 0.49 7.84
C VAL A 92 -2.20 1.91 7.97
N SER A 93 -1.43 2.81 8.58
CA SER A 93 -1.82 4.22 8.72
C SER A 93 -2.00 4.92 7.36
N HIS A 94 -1.14 4.64 6.38
CA HIS A 94 -1.27 5.19 5.04
C HIS A 94 -2.48 4.60 4.29
N ALA A 95 -2.72 3.29 4.41
CA ALA A 95 -3.87 2.63 3.81
C ALA A 95 -5.19 3.26 4.30
N MET A 96 -5.37 3.39 5.62
CA MET A 96 -6.57 4.02 6.21
C MET A 96 -6.87 5.43 5.63
N ARG A 97 -5.83 6.18 5.24
CA ARG A 97 -6.02 7.54 4.68
C ARG A 97 -6.64 7.53 3.29
N LEU A 98 -6.57 6.43 2.54
CA LEU A 98 -7.12 6.33 1.19
C LEU A 98 -8.63 6.58 1.14
N ILE A 99 -9.35 6.36 2.24
CA ILE A 99 -10.78 6.65 2.34
C ILE A 99 -11.09 8.14 2.16
N ARG A 100 -10.11 9.02 2.44
CA ARG A 100 -10.22 10.47 2.26
C ARG A 100 -10.10 10.93 0.81
N LEU A 101 -9.77 10.04 -0.12
CA LEU A 101 -9.74 10.38 -1.54
C LEU A 101 -11.13 10.74 -2.06
N HIS A 102 -11.17 11.59 -3.07
CA HIS A 102 -12.39 11.87 -3.80
C HIS A 102 -13.03 10.55 -4.33
N PRO A 103 -14.36 10.38 -4.28
CA PRO A 103 -15.03 9.12 -4.65
C PRO A 103 -14.63 8.57 -6.02
N ARG A 104 -14.46 9.44 -7.02
CA ARG A 104 -13.99 9.03 -8.36
C ARG A 104 -12.59 8.42 -8.35
N VAL A 105 -11.67 8.97 -7.54
CA VAL A 105 -10.31 8.44 -7.42
C VAL A 105 -10.31 7.12 -6.67
N ARG A 106 -11.15 6.97 -5.63
CA ARG A 106 -11.32 5.67 -4.96
C ARG A 106 -11.82 4.60 -5.93
N ALA A 107 -12.76 4.93 -6.81
CA ALA A 107 -13.25 4.00 -7.82
C ALA A 107 -12.13 3.56 -8.79
N ALA A 108 -11.27 4.47 -9.22
CA ALA A 108 -10.11 4.15 -10.05
C ALA A 108 -9.10 3.23 -9.32
N VAL A 109 -8.89 3.44 -8.01
CA VAL A 109 -8.04 2.57 -7.19
C VAL A 109 -8.64 1.17 -7.03
N ARG A 110 -9.96 1.06 -6.80
CA ARG A 110 -10.67 -0.23 -6.76
C ARG A 110 -10.53 -1.00 -8.09
N GLN A 111 -10.62 -0.28 -9.21
CA GLN A 111 -10.43 -0.83 -10.55
C GLN A 111 -8.96 -1.12 -10.90
N ARG A 112 -8.01 -0.80 -10.00
CA ARG A 112 -6.56 -0.92 -10.21
C ARG A 112 -6.02 -0.11 -11.40
N THR A 113 -6.78 0.86 -11.91
CA THR A 113 -6.31 1.81 -12.93
C THR A 113 -5.41 2.89 -12.32
N ILE A 114 -5.52 3.12 -11.01
CA ILE A 114 -4.57 3.92 -10.24
C ILE A 114 -3.97 3.05 -9.13
N SER A 115 -2.64 3.02 -9.06
CA SER A 115 -1.93 2.28 -8.01
C SER A 115 -2.09 2.97 -6.65
N ARG A 116 -1.88 2.21 -5.57
CA ARG A 116 -1.91 2.71 -4.20
C ARG A 116 -0.94 3.87 -3.98
N GLU A 117 0.26 3.80 -4.55
CA GLU A 117 1.31 4.81 -4.39
C GLU A 117 0.91 6.13 -5.03
N HIS A 118 0.30 6.07 -6.23
CA HIS A 118 -0.27 7.23 -6.90
C HIS A 118 -1.40 7.83 -6.06
N ALA A 119 -2.31 6.99 -5.56
CA ALA A 119 -3.41 7.40 -4.69
C ALA A 119 -2.92 8.11 -3.41
N LEU A 120 -1.85 7.61 -2.78
CA LEU A 120 -1.22 8.25 -1.63
C LEU A 120 -0.60 9.61 -1.96
N ALA A 121 -0.08 9.80 -3.17
CA ALA A 121 0.44 11.09 -3.61
C ALA A 121 -0.70 12.11 -3.82
N LEU A 122 -1.80 11.67 -4.44
CA LEU A 122 -2.98 12.49 -4.72
C LEU A 122 -3.68 12.99 -3.45
N LEU A 123 -3.67 12.22 -2.34
CA LEU A 123 -4.26 12.59 -1.05
C LEU A 123 -3.81 13.95 -0.47
N ARG A 124 -2.74 14.53 -1.01
CA ARG A 124 -2.22 15.84 -0.58
C ARG A 124 -2.92 17.01 -1.26
N LEU A 125 -3.68 16.76 -2.31
CA LEU A 125 -4.32 17.75 -3.15
C LEU A 125 -5.80 17.95 -2.75
N GLU A 126 -6.37 19.08 -3.15
CA GLU A 126 -7.80 19.32 -3.03
C GLU A 126 -8.61 18.39 -3.95
N PRO A 127 -9.89 18.09 -3.64
CA PRO A 127 -10.68 17.10 -4.36
C PRO A 127 -10.72 17.27 -5.88
N GLU A 128 -10.85 18.51 -6.37
CA GLU A 128 -10.89 18.81 -7.80
C GLU A 128 -9.54 18.50 -8.47
N GLN A 129 -8.44 18.87 -7.80
CA GLN A 129 -7.08 18.61 -8.27
C GLN A 129 -6.75 17.11 -8.27
N GLN A 130 -7.28 16.36 -7.30
CA GLN A 130 -7.14 14.90 -7.28
C GLN A 130 -7.73 14.26 -8.54
N ILE A 131 -8.93 14.69 -8.96
CA ILE A 131 -9.59 14.17 -10.16
C ILE A 131 -8.78 14.48 -11.41
N VAL A 132 -8.36 15.74 -11.57
CA VAL A 132 -7.61 16.20 -12.75
C VAL A 132 -6.30 15.42 -12.89
N LEU A 133 -5.51 15.33 -11.81
CA LEU A 133 -4.23 14.62 -11.87
C LEU A 133 -4.41 13.11 -11.96
N ALA A 134 -5.44 12.53 -11.35
CA ALA A 134 -5.78 11.11 -11.52
C ALA A 134 -6.05 10.76 -12.98
N ASN A 135 -6.85 11.57 -13.68
CA ASN A 135 -7.12 11.38 -15.10
C ASN A 135 -5.84 11.47 -15.91
N GLU A 136 -5.00 12.47 -15.63
CA GLU A 136 -3.71 12.61 -16.32
C GLU A 136 -2.78 11.41 -16.09
N VAL A 137 -2.74 10.85 -14.88
CA VAL A 137 -1.99 9.62 -14.57
C VAL A 137 -2.47 8.46 -15.43
N MET A 138 -3.79 8.28 -15.56
CA MET A 138 -4.38 7.18 -16.36
C MET A 138 -4.18 7.38 -17.87
N GLU A 139 -4.35 8.59 -18.37
CA GLU A 139 -4.25 8.91 -19.80
C GLU A 139 -2.81 8.87 -20.30
N LYS A 140 -1.88 9.41 -19.51
CA LYS A 140 -0.47 9.55 -19.92
C LYS A 140 0.45 8.47 -19.35
N GLY A 141 -0.08 7.57 -18.51
CA GLY A 141 0.71 6.53 -17.86
C GLY A 141 1.83 7.09 -16.99
N LEU A 142 1.56 8.15 -16.23
CA LEU A 142 2.60 8.85 -15.45
C LEU A 142 3.27 7.91 -14.46
N THR A 143 4.59 8.03 -14.35
CA THR A 143 5.38 7.33 -13.34
C THR A 143 5.21 7.97 -11.96
N MET A 144 5.63 7.24 -10.92
CA MET A 144 5.60 7.75 -9.55
C MET A 144 6.43 9.04 -9.33
N PRO A 145 7.65 9.17 -9.88
CA PRO A 145 8.40 10.43 -9.83
C PRO A 145 7.64 11.60 -10.47
N GLU A 146 7.14 11.43 -11.70
CA GLU A 146 6.42 12.47 -12.44
C GLU A 146 5.14 12.91 -11.70
N THR A 147 4.39 11.94 -11.17
CA THR A 147 3.19 12.21 -10.37
C THR A 147 3.53 13.03 -9.12
N ARG A 148 4.60 12.67 -8.40
CA ARG A 148 5.03 13.41 -7.20
C ARG A 148 5.46 14.83 -7.54
N ASP A 149 6.11 15.02 -8.68
CA ASP A 149 6.56 16.34 -9.12
C ASP A 149 5.39 17.23 -9.53
N LYS A 150 4.38 16.68 -10.20
CA LYS A 150 3.10 17.39 -10.45
C LYS A 150 2.36 17.73 -9.16
N VAL A 151 2.24 16.78 -8.22
CA VAL A 151 1.66 17.06 -6.89
C VAL A 151 2.40 18.21 -6.19
N ARG A 152 3.74 18.19 -6.23
CA ARG A 152 4.56 19.27 -5.64
C ARG A 152 4.33 20.62 -6.32
N ALA A 153 4.28 20.64 -7.65
CA ALA A 153 4.00 21.85 -8.43
C ALA A 153 2.63 22.45 -8.08
N LEU A 154 1.58 21.61 -8.01
CA LEU A 154 0.22 22.02 -7.62
C LEU A 154 0.15 22.56 -6.18
N LEU A 155 1.00 22.05 -5.28
CA LEU A 155 1.11 22.54 -3.91
C LEU A 155 1.96 23.82 -3.77
N GLY A 156 2.39 24.44 -4.87
CA GLY A 156 3.27 25.61 -4.86
C GLY A 156 4.69 25.30 -4.35
N LYS A 157 5.06 24.02 -4.26
CA LYS A 157 6.39 23.55 -3.83
C LYS A 157 7.17 23.02 -5.03
N ALA A 158 7.19 23.78 -6.12
CA ALA A 158 7.97 23.43 -7.31
C ALA A 158 9.43 23.13 -6.92
N LEU A 159 9.99 22.06 -7.49
CA LEU A 159 11.40 21.75 -7.32
C LEU A 159 12.22 22.91 -7.88
N LYS A 160 12.93 23.63 -6.99
CA LYS A 160 13.99 24.53 -7.42
C LYS A 160 15.17 23.65 -7.80
N TRP A 161 15.38 23.46 -9.10
CA TRP A 161 16.64 22.93 -9.60
C TRP A 161 17.76 23.82 -9.08
N ARG A 162 18.62 23.26 -8.23
CA ARG A 162 19.89 23.89 -7.85
C ARG A 162 20.99 23.09 -8.50
N LEU A 163 21.83 23.78 -9.27
CA LEU A 163 23.14 23.26 -9.59
C LEU A 163 23.90 23.09 -8.27
N VAL A 164 24.16 21.85 -7.91
CA VAL A 164 25.05 21.52 -6.79
C VAL A 164 26.43 21.32 -7.39
N PRO A 165 27.47 22.06 -6.96
CA PRO A 165 28.81 21.83 -7.44
C PRO A 165 29.24 20.43 -7.00
N ILE A 166 29.53 19.56 -7.97
CA ILE A 166 30.12 18.26 -7.69
C ILE A 166 31.58 18.52 -7.31
N ARG A 167 31.93 18.23 -6.04
CA ARG A 167 33.34 18.22 -5.63
C ARG A 167 33.92 16.87 -6.02
N ILE A 168 34.86 16.91 -6.95
CA ILE A 168 35.65 15.74 -7.32
C ILE A 168 36.86 15.70 -6.40
N GLU A 169 37.11 14.58 -5.73
CA GLU A 169 38.32 14.41 -4.93
C GLU A 169 39.57 14.55 -5.83
N PRO A 170 40.67 15.16 -5.35
CA PRO A 170 41.86 15.38 -6.16
C PRO A 170 42.37 14.10 -6.86
N ALA A 171 42.38 12.98 -6.14
CA ALA A 171 42.81 11.69 -6.69
C ALA A 171 41.91 11.17 -7.82
N ILE A 172 40.63 11.54 -7.83
CA ILE A 172 39.69 11.20 -8.90
C ILE A 172 39.90 12.15 -10.08
N TYR A 173 40.13 13.43 -9.80
CA TYR A 173 40.40 14.43 -10.84
C TYR A 173 41.66 14.09 -11.64
N ASP A 174 42.75 13.70 -10.96
CA ASP A 174 44.01 13.32 -11.63
C ASP A 174 43.83 12.10 -12.56
N LYS A 175 43.03 11.12 -12.13
CA LYS A 175 42.66 9.98 -12.99
C LYS A 175 41.84 10.41 -14.19
N LEU A 176 40.92 11.36 -14.01
CA LEU A 176 40.10 11.89 -15.09
C LEU A 176 40.95 12.66 -16.11
N VAL A 177 41.95 13.43 -15.68
CA VAL A 177 42.88 14.15 -16.57
C VAL A 177 43.63 13.18 -17.48
N GLN A 178 44.04 12.01 -16.97
CA GLN A 178 44.77 11.00 -17.74
C GLN A 178 43.94 10.37 -18.87
N ILE A 179 42.62 10.29 -18.70
CA ILE A 179 41.71 9.71 -19.70
C ILE A 179 40.97 10.78 -20.52
N ALA A 180 41.16 12.05 -20.18
CA ALA A 180 40.49 13.16 -20.85
C ALA A 180 41.13 13.46 -22.21
N PRO A 181 40.33 13.67 -23.26
CA PRO A 181 40.86 14.09 -24.55
C PRO A 181 41.50 15.48 -24.39
N GLU A 182 42.75 15.61 -24.80
CA GLU A 182 43.56 16.84 -24.65
C GLU A 182 43.78 17.28 -23.19
N GLY A 183 43.54 16.39 -22.21
CA GLY A 183 43.62 16.72 -20.79
C GLY A 183 42.43 17.55 -20.26
N ASP A 184 41.41 17.80 -21.08
CA ASP A 184 40.22 18.57 -20.69
C ASP A 184 39.13 17.66 -20.08
N VAL A 185 39.15 17.57 -18.75
CA VAL A 185 38.16 16.81 -17.96
C VAL A 185 36.72 17.29 -18.21
N SER A 186 36.51 18.58 -18.51
CA SER A 186 35.16 19.10 -18.77
C SER A 186 34.61 18.59 -20.10
N LYS A 187 35.47 18.50 -21.11
CA LYS A 187 35.13 17.94 -22.43
C LYS A 187 34.82 16.45 -22.33
N LEU A 188 35.60 15.70 -21.55
CA LEU A 188 35.33 14.28 -21.25
C LEU A 188 33.96 14.08 -20.59
N ILE A 189 33.66 14.86 -19.55
CA ILE A 189 32.39 14.74 -18.81
C ILE A 189 31.20 15.06 -19.73
N LYS A 190 31.28 16.12 -20.54
CA LYS A 190 30.22 16.49 -21.49
C LYS A 190 29.96 15.38 -22.51
N GLN A 191 31.01 14.85 -23.14
CA GLN A 191 30.89 13.76 -24.12
C GLN A 191 30.35 12.47 -23.49
N THR A 192 30.71 12.19 -22.23
CA THR A 192 30.21 11.01 -21.51
C THR A 192 28.73 11.14 -21.19
N ILE A 193 28.27 12.32 -20.76
CA ILE A 193 26.85 12.59 -20.51
C ILE A 193 26.05 12.49 -21.81
N GLU A 194 26.55 13.07 -22.91
CA GLU A 194 25.90 13.00 -24.22
C GLU A 194 25.79 11.57 -24.77
N ARG A 195 26.66 10.64 -24.36
CA ARG A 195 26.58 9.21 -24.72
C ARG A 195 25.62 8.39 -23.85
N LEU A 196 25.24 8.91 -22.68
CA LEU A 196 24.38 8.22 -21.70
C LEU A 196 22.90 8.59 -21.84
N ILE A 197 22.58 9.61 -22.64
CA ILE A 197 21.23 10.07 -23.00
C ILE A 197 20.90 9.54 -24.40
#